data_AF-A0A7S3IX82-F1
#
_entry.id   AF-A0A7S3IX82-F1
#
_cell.length_a   1.000
_cell.length_b   1.000
_cell.length_c   1.000
_cell.angle_alpha   90.00
_cell.angle_beta   90.00
_cell.angle_gamma   90.00
#
_symmetry.space_group_name_H-M   'P 1'
#
loop_
_entity.id
_entity.type
_entity.pdbx_description
1 polymer ?
#
loop_
_entity_poly.entity_id
_entity_poly.type
_entity_poly.pdbx_seq_one_letter_code
_entity_poly.pdbx_strand_id
1 'polypeptide(L)'
;KIKMQGIDTQSTLKNLIYMYKGSSVCQNEALDFKISRATPAGHVGDANVQAELKANNFLECYTGLVKSSQASCSKDFAETFECMKKNVHLAEQGGYDSKGVCSEPLEKFSRCK
;
A
#
# COMPACT_ATOMS: atom_id res chain seq x y z
N LYS A 1 12.80 -25.32 5.47
CA LYS A 1 12.79 -24.41 4.30
C LYS A 1 11.34 -24.14 3.92
N ILE A 2 10.75 -23.06 4.41
CA ILE A 2 9.40 -22.65 3.95
C ILE A 2 9.61 -22.02 2.57
N LYS A 3 9.36 -22.81 1.54
CA LYS A 3 9.39 -22.37 0.15
C LYS A 3 8.08 -21.62 -0.06
N MET A 4 8.09 -20.30 0.04
CA MET A 4 6.92 -19.50 -0.35
C MET A 4 6.68 -19.76 -1.84
N GLN A 5 5.66 -20.56 -2.13
CA GLN A 5 5.27 -20.93 -3.48
C GLN A 5 4.60 -19.71 -4.14
N GLY A 6 5.16 -19.23 -5.26
CA GLY A 6 4.40 -18.64 -6.36
C GLY A 6 3.82 -17.23 -6.20
N ILE A 7 4.12 -16.49 -5.13
CA ILE A 7 3.85 -15.05 -5.09
C ILE A 7 5.06 -14.35 -5.72
N ASP A 8 4.85 -13.53 -6.75
CA ASP A 8 5.90 -12.65 -7.28
C ASP A 8 6.32 -11.67 -6.18
N THR A 9 7.37 -12.02 -5.44
CA THR A 9 7.91 -11.24 -4.32
C THR A 9 8.15 -9.79 -4.73
N GLN A 10 8.51 -9.54 -6.00
CA GLN A 10 8.69 -8.17 -6.49
C GLN A 10 7.37 -7.40 -6.54
N SER A 11 6.34 -7.94 -7.20
CA SER A 11 5.00 -7.32 -7.23
C SER A 11 4.45 -7.11 -5.81
N THR A 12 4.61 -8.09 -4.92
CA THR A 12 4.18 -7.94 -3.52
C THR A 12 4.89 -6.82 -2.80
N LEU A 13 6.22 -6.72 -2.91
CA LEU A 13 6.97 -5.62 -2.31
C LEU A 13 6.55 -4.26 -2.86
N LYS A 14 6.38 -4.15 -4.18
CA LYS A 14 5.88 -2.92 -4.80
C LYS A 14 4.51 -2.54 -4.25
N ASN A 15 3.60 -3.50 -4.17
CA ASN A 15 2.26 -3.29 -3.64
C ASN A 15 2.30 -2.85 -2.18
N LEU A 16 3.12 -3.48 -1.33
CA LEU A 16 3.27 -3.10 0.07
C LEU A 16 3.79 -1.66 0.25
N ILE A 17 4.77 -1.24 -0.55
CA ILE A 17 5.32 0.12 -0.52
C ILE A 17 4.26 1.15 -0.92
N TYR A 18 3.53 0.91 -2.01
CA TYR A 18 2.46 1.82 -2.43
C TYR A 18 1.27 1.80 -1.45
N MET A 19 0.94 0.65 -0.86
CA MET A 19 -0.10 0.56 0.17
C MET A 19 0.25 1.37 1.41
N TYR A 20 1.52 1.35 1.83
CA TYR A 20 1.98 2.17 2.95
C TYR A 20 1.71 3.66 2.68
N LYS A 21 2.15 4.19 1.54
CA LYS A 21 1.89 5.58 1.16
C LYS A 21 0.40 5.85 0.94
N GLY A 22 -0.32 4.91 0.34
CA GLY A 22 -1.77 5.01 0.11
C GLY A 22 -2.56 5.07 1.40
N SER A 23 -2.08 4.43 2.48
CA SER A 23 -2.74 4.45 3.78
C SER A 23 -2.77 5.84 4.43
N SER A 24 -1.81 6.72 4.08
CA SER A 24 -1.77 8.10 4.56
C SER A 24 -2.41 9.07 3.56
N VAL A 25 -2.14 8.91 2.26
CA VAL A 25 -2.65 9.85 1.24
C VAL A 25 -4.14 9.65 0.95
N CYS A 26 -4.60 8.41 0.83
CA CYS A 26 -5.99 8.07 0.50
C CYS A 26 -6.78 7.62 1.75
N GLN A 27 -6.39 8.11 2.93
CA GLN A 27 -6.96 7.67 4.21
C GLN A 27 -8.46 7.96 4.30
N ASN A 28 -8.90 9.10 3.76
CA ASN A 28 -10.29 9.54 3.83
C ASN A 28 -11.19 8.66 2.96
N GLU A 29 -10.78 8.39 1.72
CA GLU A 29 -11.50 7.52 0.78
C GLU A 29 -11.56 6.09 1.31
N ALA A 30 -10.46 5.61 1.91
CA ALA A 30 -10.42 4.30 2.54
C ALA A 30 -11.35 4.21 3.77
N LEU A 31 -11.44 5.27 4.57
CA LEU A 31 -12.33 5.33 5.73
C LEU A 31 -13.80 5.38 5.30
N ASP A 32 -14.13 6.22 4.32
CA ASP A 32 -15.46 6.33 3.74
C ASP A 32 -15.98 4.99 3.21
N PHE A 33 -15.13 4.26 2.49
CA PHE A 33 -15.47 2.92 2.00
C PHE A 33 -15.67 1.90 3.14
N LYS A 34 -14.87 1.98 4.21
CA LYS A 34 -15.06 1.11 5.39
C LYS A 34 -16.37 1.43 6.11
N ILE A 35 -16.71 2.70 6.27
CA ILE A 35 -17.92 3.16 6.93
C ILE A 35 -19.16 2.77 6.13
N SER A 36 -19.13 2.89 4.80
CA SER A 36 -20.27 2.50 3.94
C SER A 36 -20.59 1.01 4.03
N ARG A 37 -19.60 0.17 4.31
CA ARG A 37 -19.78 -1.27 4.58
C ARG A 37 -20.22 -1.59 6.01
N ALA A 38 -19.90 -0.73 6.97
CA ALA A 38 -20.12 -0.99 8.39
C ALA A 38 -21.48 -0.47 8.91
N THR A 39 -22.11 0.49 8.21
CA THR A 39 -23.33 1.15 8.71
C THR A 39 -24.61 0.56 8.08
N PRO A 40 -25.65 0.24 8.89
CA PRO A 40 -26.96 -0.19 8.37
C PRO A 40 -27.64 0.86 7.49
N ALA A 41 -27.29 2.14 7.66
CA ALA A 41 -27.77 3.23 6.81
C ALA A 41 -27.23 3.16 5.37
N GLY A 42 -26.13 2.43 5.13
CA GLY A 42 -25.71 2.06 3.79
C GLY A 42 -26.69 1.12 3.09
N HIS A 43 -27.63 0.49 3.82
CA HIS A 43 -28.68 -0.38 3.28
C HIS A 43 -30.03 0.31 3.05
N VAL A 44 -30.18 1.60 3.38
CA VAL A 44 -31.38 2.39 3.04
C VAL A 44 -31.10 3.18 1.76
N GLY A 45 -31.37 2.52 0.63
CA GLY A 45 -30.98 2.94 -0.72
C GLY A 45 -30.20 1.83 -1.42
N ASP A 46 -29.88 2.01 -2.70
CA ASP A 46 -29.15 1.02 -3.51
C ASP A 46 -27.70 0.86 -2.99
N ALA A 47 -27.55 0.12 -1.90
CA ALA A 47 -26.35 -0.03 -1.07
C ALA A 47 -25.12 -0.38 -1.89
N ASN A 48 -25.36 -1.16 -2.94
CA ASN A 48 -24.35 -1.61 -3.88
C ASN A 48 -23.80 -0.43 -4.68
N VAL A 49 -24.65 0.48 -5.15
CA VAL A 49 -24.24 1.66 -5.94
C VAL A 49 -23.41 2.62 -5.09
N GLN A 50 -23.78 2.84 -3.83
CA GLN A 50 -23.02 3.71 -2.92
C GLN A 50 -21.68 3.09 -2.51
N ALA A 51 -21.66 1.79 -2.20
CA ALA A 51 -20.42 1.08 -1.88
C ALA A 51 -19.47 1.03 -3.09
N GLU A 52 -20.00 0.82 -4.29
CA GLU A 52 -19.25 0.82 -5.55
C GLU A 52 -18.67 2.20 -5.85
N LEU A 53 -19.45 3.27 -5.69
CA LEU A 53 -18.96 4.64 -5.85
C LEU A 53 -17.81 4.95 -4.87
N LYS A 54 -17.95 4.58 -3.60
CA LYS A 54 -16.88 4.79 -2.59
C LYS A 54 -15.64 3.94 -2.89
N ALA A 55 -15.82 2.72 -3.38
CA ALA A 55 -14.72 1.89 -3.85
C ALA A 55 -13.99 2.53 -5.05
N ASN A 56 -14.74 3.05 -6.01
CA ASN A 56 -14.20 3.72 -7.19
C ASN A 56 -13.39 4.97 -6.81
N ASN A 57 -13.89 5.80 -5.88
CA ASN A 57 -13.15 6.96 -5.38
C ASN A 57 -11.81 6.56 -4.74
N PHE A 58 -11.81 5.48 -3.93
CA PHE A 58 -10.58 4.95 -3.35
C PHE A 58 -9.60 4.44 -4.43
N LEU A 59 -10.10 3.70 -5.42
CA LEU A 59 -9.28 3.19 -6.53
C LEU A 59 -8.72 4.32 -7.38
N GLU A 60 -9.48 5.39 -7.61
CA GLU A 60 -9.04 6.57 -8.34
C GLU A 60 -7.93 7.30 -7.58
N CYS A 61 -8.12 7.55 -6.28
CA CYS A 61 -7.06 8.13 -5.43
C CYS A 61 -5.79 7.28 -5.47
N TYR A 62 -5.92 5.96 -5.28
CA TYR A 62 -4.78 5.06 -5.25
C TYR A 62 -4.06 4.97 -6.60
N THR A 63 -4.81 4.93 -7.71
CA THR A 63 -4.23 4.90 -9.05
C THR A 63 -3.53 6.22 -9.38
N GLY A 64 -4.12 7.35 -9.00
CA GLY A 64 -3.50 8.68 -9.12
C GLY A 64 -2.21 8.79 -8.30
N LEU A 65 -2.22 8.26 -7.07
CA LEU A 65 -1.05 8.20 -6.20
C LEU A 65 0.09 7.38 -6.83
N VAL A 66 -0.22 6.21 -7.38
CA VAL A 66 0.80 5.36 -8.02
C VAL A 66 1.41 6.09 -9.22
N LYS A 67 0.58 6.68 -10.09
CA LYS A 67 1.06 7.41 -11.27
C LYS A 67 1.94 8.62 -10.89
N SER A 68 1.49 9.44 -9.94
CA SER A 68 2.26 10.60 -9.46
C SER A 68 3.57 10.17 -8.80
N SER A 69 3.54 9.14 -7.96
CA SER A 69 4.74 8.62 -7.31
C SER A 69 5.74 8.03 -8.31
N GLN A 70 5.28 7.38 -9.39
CA GLN A 70 6.15 6.90 -10.47
C GLN A 70 6.82 8.05 -11.23
N ALA A 71 6.11 9.17 -11.43
CA ALA A 71 6.63 10.34 -12.13
C ALA A 71 7.65 11.13 -11.28
N SER A 72 7.34 11.36 -10.00
CA SER A 72 8.07 12.32 -9.16
C SER A 72 8.95 11.68 -8.08
N CYS A 73 8.66 10.45 -7.66
CA CYS A 73 9.27 9.81 -6.48
C CYS A 73 10.09 8.55 -6.83
N SER A 74 10.51 8.41 -8.09
CA SER A 74 11.19 7.20 -8.60
C SER A 74 12.45 6.83 -7.83
N LYS A 75 13.25 7.83 -7.40
CA LYS A 75 14.46 7.63 -6.59
C LYS A 75 14.14 7.09 -5.20
N ASP A 76 13.23 7.75 -4.47
CA ASP A 76 12.85 7.33 -3.11
C ASP A 76 12.15 5.97 -3.11
N PHE A 77 11.37 5.70 -4.15
CA PHE A 77 10.78 4.37 -4.38
C PHE A 77 11.86 3.30 -4.57
N ALA A 78 12.87 3.55 -5.41
CA ALA A 78 13.95 2.61 -5.65
C ALA A 78 14.77 2.32 -4.38
N GLU A 79 15.10 3.37 -3.60
CA GLU A 79 15.78 3.25 -2.31
C GLU A 79 14.98 2.37 -1.32
N THR A 80 13.67 2.61 -1.24
CA THR A 80 12.76 1.83 -0.38
C THR A 80 12.65 0.38 -0.85
N PHE A 81 12.47 0.17 -2.15
CA PHE A 81 12.31 -1.17 -2.74
C PHE A 81 13.57 -2.02 -2.55
N GLU A 82 14.75 -1.47 -2.78
CA GLU A 82 16.01 -2.18 -2.56
C GLU A 82 16.24 -2.49 -1.08
N CYS A 83 15.85 -1.58 -0.18
CA CYS A 83 15.89 -1.88 1.24
C CYS A 83 14.99 -3.07 1.60
N MET A 84 13.72 -3.05 1.18
CA MET A 84 12.78 -4.13 1.49
C MET A 84 13.20 -5.47 0.88
N LYS A 85 13.69 -5.46 -0.36
CA LYS A 85 14.20 -6.64 -1.06
C LYS A 85 15.36 -7.31 -0.32
N LYS A 86 16.33 -6.53 0.17
CA LYS A 86 17.44 -7.05 0.99
C LYS A 86 16.94 -7.72 2.27
N ASN A 87 15.91 -7.15 2.92
CA ASN A 87 15.35 -7.67 4.15
C ASN A 87 14.56 -8.97 3.97
N VAL A 88 13.85 -9.12 2.85
CA VAL A 88 13.19 -10.39 2.53
C VAL A 88 14.23 -11.50 2.38
N HIS A 89 15.38 -11.24 1.74
CA HIS A 89 16.46 -12.23 1.62
C HIS A 89 17.10 -12.58 2.98
N LEU A 90 17.24 -11.62 3.89
CA LEU A 90 17.78 -11.88 5.24
C LEU A 90 16.81 -12.70 6.11
N ALA A 91 15.50 -12.46 5.99
CA ALA A 91 14.47 -13.25 6.66
C ALA A 91 14.47 -14.73 6.23
N GLU A 92 14.73 -15.01 4.95
CA GLU A 92 14.89 -16.38 4.45
C GLU A 92 16.13 -17.10 5.02
N GLN A 93 17.14 -16.34 5.44
CA GLN A 93 18.40 -16.84 6.01
C GLN A 93 18.38 -16.93 7.54
N GLY A 94 17.24 -16.64 8.19
CA GLY A 94 17.09 -16.71 9.64
C GLY A 94 17.66 -15.52 10.42
N GLY A 95 18.13 -14.48 9.72
CA GLY A 95 18.55 -13.21 10.31
C GLY A 95 17.45 -12.17 10.19
N TYR A 96 16.45 -12.20 11.08
CA TYR A 96 15.42 -11.16 11.16
C TYR A 96 15.71 -10.25 12.36
N ASP A 97 16.21 -9.05 12.11
CA ASP A 97 16.19 -7.98 13.11
C ASP A 97 14.85 -7.24 13.01
N SER A 98 14.01 -7.44 14.02
CA SER A 98 12.69 -6.80 14.16
C SER A 98 12.71 -5.28 14.30
N LYS A 99 13.89 -4.64 14.39
CA LYS A 99 14.02 -3.20 14.62
C LYS A 99 14.27 -2.43 13.31
N GLY A 100 13.19 -1.90 12.75
CA GLY A 100 13.26 -0.66 11.96
C GLY A 100 13.89 -0.73 10.57
N VAL A 101 14.17 -1.93 10.04
CA VAL A 101 14.81 -2.03 8.73
C VAL A 101 13.87 -1.51 7.65
N CYS A 102 14.28 -0.41 7.01
CA CYS A 102 13.55 0.35 5.99
C CYS A 102 12.49 1.34 6.46
N SER A 103 12.33 1.60 7.76
CA SER A 103 11.38 2.62 8.25
C SER A 103 11.69 4.01 7.68
N GLU A 104 12.94 4.45 7.71
CA GLU A 104 13.37 5.75 7.18
C GLU A 104 13.14 5.93 5.67
N PRO A 105 13.62 5.05 4.77
CA PRO A 105 13.35 5.20 3.34
C PRO A 105 11.85 5.10 3.02
N LEU A 106 11.10 4.25 3.73
CA LEU A 106 9.65 4.13 3.58
C LEU A 106 8.92 5.42 3.99
N GLU A 107 9.29 6.02 5.12
CA GLU A 107 8.78 7.32 5.56
C GLU A 107 9.11 8.43 4.55
N LYS A 108 10.35 8.46 4.05
CA LYS A 108 10.78 9.43 3.04
C LYS A 108 9.94 9.30 1.76
N PHE A 109 9.76 8.09 1.24
CA PHE A 109 8.90 7.84 0.08
C PHE A 109 7.45 8.25 0.32
N SER A 110 6.92 7.98 1.53
CA SER A 110 5.54 8.31 1.89
C SER A 110 5.27 9.82 1.85
N ARG A 111 6.29 10.65 2.11
CA ARG A 111 6.21 12.12 2.14
C ARG A 111 6.54 12.79 0.82
N CYS A 112 7.15 12.07 -0.12
CA CYS A 112 7.44 12.59 -1.45
C CYS A 112 6.14 12.95 -2.21
N LYS A 113 6.12 14.11 -2.88
CA LYS A 113 4.96 14.64 -3.60
C LYS A 113 5.11 14.50 -5.10
#